data_AF-A0A9D2BYU8-F1
#
_entry.id   AF-A0A9D2BYU8-F1
#
_cell.length_a   1.000
_cell.length_b   1.000
_cell.length_c   1.000
_cell.angle_alpha   90.00
_cell.angle_beta   90.00
_cell.angle_gamma   90.00
#
_symmetry.space_group_name_H-M   'P 1'
#
loop_
_entity.id
_entity.type
_entity.pdbx_description
1 polymer ?
#
loop_
_entity_poly.entity_id
_entity_poly.type
_entity_poly.pdbx_seq_one_letter_code
_entity_poly.pdbx_strand_id
1 'polypeptide(L)'
;MEPVNLNDLETSEEDMFQEVTYQGKPFTGVATEWEDGVYSEYRYQDGAGHGRCFSRWESGQLQEEFWLDGGKLLKETTWYPTGVVRSRYQADPQCIQYFTEAGVLYHERTAQGWQKWYPSGERKEQAVLGGRCTYYGKDGVWAAECLANPQFGGFGFQREQMRFHDAYLQEHYLELLEDEDFFPYFVSWLPEPNKKTRRPFWRRRAKPATPPEIVERVGRMIDADHLAIKMNGILLASRYQAKELIPQLERALTCHRTPPATFDVATGTGQSYGRTVAEQAKRVLAELQG
;
A
#
# COMPACT_ATOMS: atom_id res chain seq x y z
N MET A 1 -26.92 -5.32 36.76
CA MET A 1 -26.77 -6.69 36.23
C MET A 1 -25.27 -6.94 36.20
N GLU A 2 -24.81 -8.05 36.78
CA GLU A 2 -23.38 -8.41 36.74
C GLU A 2 -22.99 -8.82 35.31
N PRO A 3 -21.75 -8.54 34.86
CA PRO A 3 -21.29 -9.02 33.56
C PRO A 3 -21.26 -10.55 33.49
N VAL A 4 -21.59 -11.10 32.32
CA VAL A 4 -21.54 -12.55 32.03
C VAL A 4 -20.25 -12.85 31.25
N ASN A 5 -19.63 -14.01 31.42
CA ASN A 5 -18.49 -14.38 30.58
C ASN A 5 -18.98 -14.58 29.14
N LEU A 6 -18.28 -14.03 28.14
CA LEU A 6 -18.67 -14.18 26.73
C LEU A 6 -18.80 -15.65 26.32
N ASN A 7 -17.93 -16.52 26.85
CA ASN A 7 -17.95 -17.96 26.56
C ASN A 7 -19.16 -18.70 27.16
N ASP A 8 -19.92 -18.07 28.06
CA ASP A 8 -21.19 -18.60 28.57
C ASP A 8 -22.38 -18.24 27.66
N LEU A 9 -22.17 -17.40 26.64
CA LEU A 9 -23.19 -17.02 25.68
C LEU A 9 -23.23 -18.02 24.51
N GLU A 10 -24.42 -18.21 23.97
CA GLU A 10 -24.67 -18.94 22.74
C GLU A 10 -24.59 -17.93 21.58
N THR A 11 -23.48 -17.90 20.86
CA THR A 11 -23.26 -17.01 19.70
C THR A 11 -23.06 -17.82 18.42
N SER A 12 -23.29 -17.20 17.27
CA SER A 12 -22.82 -17.77 16.00
C SER A 12 -21.30 -17.62 15.88
N GLU A 13 -20.62 -18.57 15.23
CA GLU A 13 -19.18 -18.44 14.91
C GLU A 13 -18.90 -17.33 13.88
N GLU A 14 -19.91 -16.96 13.09
CA GLU A 14 -19.78 -15.99 11.99
C GLU A 14 -20.01 -14.54 12.41
N ASP A 15 -20.91 -14.31 13.38
CA ASP A 15 -21.29 -12.98 13.85
C ASP A 15 -21.67 -13.02 15.34
N MET A 16 -20.75 -12.55 16.19
CA MET A 16 -20.94 -12.45 17.64
C MET A 16 -21.81 -11.25 18.07
N PHE A 17 -22.29 -10.44 17.12
CA PHE A 17 -23.12 -9.26 17.39
C PHE A 17 -24.59 -9.46 17.03
N GLN A 18 -24.96 -10.64 16.54
CA GLN A 18 -26.33 -11.00 16.17
C GLN A 18 -26.78 -12.29 16.86
N GLU A 19 -28.07 -12.37 17.13
CA GLU A 19 -28.76 -13.58 17.62
C GLU A 19 -28.14 -14.20 18.89
N VAL A 20 -27.53 -13.38 19.74
CA VAL A 20 -26.85 -13.82 20.96
C VAL A 20 -27.87 -14.23 22.01
N THR A 21 -27.76 -15.47 22.48
CA THR A 21 -28.64 -16.01 23.54
C THR A 21 -27.87 -16.37 24.80
N TYR A 22 -28.57 -16.33 25.94
CA TYR A 22 -28.11 -16.85 27.22
C TYR A 22 -29.21 -17.70 27.82
N GLN A 23 -28.93 -18.99 28.03
CA GLN A 23 -29.91 -19.97 28.52
C GLN A 23 -31.15 -20.04 27.59
N GLY A 24 -30.90 -20.05 26.28
CA GLY A 24 -31.94 -20.13 25.24
C GLY A 24 -32.85 -18.90 25.10
N LYS A 25 -32.48 -17.73 25.64
CA LYS A 25 -33.22 -16.47 25.48
C LYS A 25 -32.32 -15.36 24.92
N PRO A 26 -32.86 -14.41 24.13
CA PRO A 26 -32.09 -13.26 23.65
C PRO A 26 -31.41 -12.52 24.81
N PHE A 27 -30.10 -12.36 24.72
CA PHE A 27 -29.30 -11.78 25.80
C PHE A 27 -29.45 -10.25 25.83
N THR A 28 -29.63 -9.69 27.02
CA THR A 28 -29.56 -8.24 27.27
C THR A 28 -28.68 -8.02 28.48
N GLY A 29 -27.58 -7.30 28.30
CA GLY A 29 -26.60 -7.12 29.35
C GLY A 29 -25.21 -6.83 28.82
N VAL A 30 -24.22 -7.06 29.68
CA VAL A 30 -22.80 -6.90 29.38
C VAL A 30 -22.16 -8.28 29.41
N ALA A 31 -21.44 -8.62 28.35
CA ALA A 31 -20.56 -9.79 28.29
C ALA A 31 -19.10 -9.36 28.35
N THR A 32 -18.25 -10.14 28.99
CA THR A 32 -16.82 -9.86 29.14
C THR A 32 -15.97 -11.07 28.83
N GLU A 33 -14.77 -10.81 28.31
CA GLU A 33 -13.79 -11.85 28.01
C GLU A 33 -12.39 -11.41 28.42
N TRP A 34 -11.55 -12.38 28.79
CA TRP A 34 -10.11 -12.19 28.95
C TRP A 34 -9.39 -13.28 28.17
N GLU A 35 -8.79 -12.92 27.04
CA GLU A 35 -8.06 -13.84 26.16
C GLU A 35 -6.74 -13.20 25.74
N ASP A 36 -5.64 -13.95 25.78
CA ASP A 36 -4.30 -13.52 25.32
C ASP A 36 -3.82 -12.15 25.86
N GLY A 37 -4.17 -11.84 27.11
CA GLY A 37 -3.79 -10.56 27.75
C GLY A 37 -4.62 -9.36 27.29
N VAL A 38 -5.78 -9.62 26.68
CA VAL A 38 -6.76 -8.62 26.25
C VAL A 38 -8.04 -8.79 27.03
N TYR A 39 -8.55 -7.70 27.60
CA TYR A 39 -9.87 -7.62 28.21
C TYR A 39 -10.86 -7.01 27.23
N SER A 40 -12.02 -7.65 27.05
CA SER A 40 -13.08 -7.15 26.18
C SER A 40 -14.41 -6.98 26.94
N GLU A 41 -15.17 -5.93 26.60
CA GLU A 41 -16.53 -5.66 27.07
C GLU A 41 -17.47 -5.48 25.88
N TYR A 42 -18.51 -6.33 25.80
CA TYR A 42 -19.54 -6.32 24.78
C TYR A 42 -20.90 -6.05 25.40
N ARG A 43 -21.71 -5.22 24.74
CA ARG A 43 -23.04 -4.84 25.22
C ARG A 43 -24.09 -5.34 24.25
N TYR A 44 -25.15 -5.93 24.80
CA TYR A 44 -26.23 -6.52 24.04
C TYR A 44 -27.59 -6.00 24.49
N GLN A 45 -28.50 -5.85 23.54
CA GLN A 45 -29.91 -5.60 23.74
C GLN A 45 -30.71 -6.52 22.83
N ASP A 46 -31.59 -7.34 23.42
CA ASP A 46 -32.45 -8.29 22.72
C ASP A 46 -31.68 -9.23 21.77
N GLY A 47 -30.50 -9.70 22.21
CA GLY A 47 -29.63 -10.59 21.46
C GLY A 47 -28.79 -9.92 20.37
N ALA A 48 -28.87 -8.59 20.22
CA ALA A 48 -28.07 -7.86 19.25
C ALA A 48 -27.08 -6.91 19.94
N GLY A 49 -25.89 -6.75 19.38
CA GLY A 49 -24.89 -5.81 19.89
C GLY A 49 -25.44 -4.38 19.91
N HIS A 50 -25.27 -3.67 21.02
CA HIS A 50 -25.87 -2.34 21.19
C HIS A 50 -25.03 -1.44 22.11
N GLY A 51 -24.82 -0.19 21.68
CA GLY A 51 -24.05 0.80 22.42
C GLY A 51 -22.55 0.62 22.24
N ARG A 52 -21.78 1.05 23.25
CA ARG A 52 -20.32 1.05 23.22
C ARG A 52 -19.75 -0.29 23.70
N CYS A 53 -18.86 -0.87 22.89
CA CYS A 53 -18.05 -2.03 23.21
C CYS A 53 -16.56 -1.65 23.09
N PHE A 54 -15.67 -2.37 23.76
CA PHE A 54 -14.24 -2.10 23.68
C PHE A 54 -13.39 -3.30 24.08
N SER A 55 -12.12 -3.28 23.66
CA SER A 55 -11.06 -4.14 24.16
C SER A 55 -9.86 -3.33 24.64
N ARG A 56 -9.12 -3.86 25.62
CA ARG A 56 -7.93 -3.24 26.21
C ARG A 56 -6.82 -4.26 26.36
N TRP A 57 -5.61 -3.82 26.09
CA TRP A 57 -4.40 -4.56 26.47
C TRP A 57 -4.31 -4.69 28.00
N GLU A 58 -3.49 -5.63 28.46
CA GLU A 58 -3.16 -5.82 29.88
C GLU A 58 -2.62 -4.53 30.55
N SER A 59 -1.98 -3.65 29.77
CA SER A 59 -1.54 -2.32 30.21
C SER A 59 -2.69 -1.37 30.57
N GLY A 60 -3.94 -1.73 30.25
CA GLY A 60 -5.15 -0.93 30.42
C GLY A 60 -5.43 0.03 29.26
N GLN A 61 -4.54 0.10 28.27
CA GLN A 61 -4.73 0.92 27.09
C GLN A 61 -5.76 0.32 26.14
N LEU A 62 -6.58 1.16 25.50
CA LEU A 62 -7.52 0.72 24.47
C LEU A 62 -6.76 0.09 23.30
N GLN A 63 -7.22 -1.09 22.88
CA GLN A 63 -6.82 -1.75 21.66
C GLN A 63 -7.83 -1.44 20.56
N GLU A 64 -9.11 -1.54 20.90
CA GLU A 64 -10.24 -1.33 20.00
C GLU A 64 -11.45 -0.80 20.77
N GLU A 65 -12.28 -0.03 20.08
CA GLU A 65 -13.53 0.52 20.58
C GLU A 65 -14.50 0.63 19.42
N PHE A 66 -15.71 0.13 19.59
CA PHE A 66 -16.74 0.24 18.58
C PHE A 66 -18.11 0.52 19.16
N TRP A 67 -18.98 1.06 18.31
CA TRP A 67 -20.36 1.36 18.62
C TRP A 67 -21.28 0.56 17.71
N LEU A 68 -22.22 -0.15 18.31
CA LEU A 68 -23.18 -1.00 17.63
C LEU A 68 -24.60 -0.47 17.85
N ASP A 69 -25.48 -0.67 16.87
CA ASP A 69 -26.92 -0.51 17.03
C ASP A 69 -27.67 -1.63 16.30
N GLY A 70 -28.36 -2.49 17.05
CA GLY A 70 -29.00 -3.69 16.50
C GLY A 70 -27.99 -4.62 15.80
N GLY A 71 -26.80 -4.75 16.39
CA GLY A 71 -25.66 -5.51 15.88
C GLY A 71 -25.00 -4.93 14.63
N LYS A 72 -25.37 -3.71 14.20
CA LYS A 72 -24.71 -3.01 13.09
C LYS A 72 -23.61 -2.10 13.59
N LEU A 73 -22.41 -2.19 13.02
CA LEU A 73 -21.28 -1.33 13.32
C LEU A 73 -21.51 0.11 12.82
N LEU A 74 -21.57 1.06 13.75
CA LEU A 74 -21.72 2.49 13.47
C LEU A 74 -20.37 3.21 13.39
N LYS A 75 -19.46 2.86 14.31
CA LYS A 75 -18.13 3.47 14.44
C LYS A 75 -17.17 2.46 15.05
N GLU A 76 -15.92 2.50 14.63
CA GLU A 76 -14.81 1.76 15.20
C GLU A 76 -13.59 2.67 15.32
N THR A 77 -12.77 2.46 16.33
CA THR A 77 -11.42 3.01 16.41
C THR A 77 -10.50 1.93 16.93
N THR A 78 -9.35 1.76 16.29
CA THR A 78 -8.29 0.86 16.78
C THR A 78 -7.05 1.67 17.10
N TRP A 79 -6.23 1.16 18.02
CA TRP A 79 -5.01 1.82 18.46
C TRP A 79 -3.80 0.88 18.38
N TYR A 80 -2.64 1.48 18.16
CA TYR A 80 -1.36 0.84 18.41
C TYR A 80 -1.15 0.62 19.92
N PRO A 81 -0.26 -0.30 20.33
CA PRO A 81 0.17 -0.45 21.73
C PRO A 81 0.84 0.79 22.33
N THR A 82 1.13 1.81 21.51
CA THR A 82 1.63 3.11 21.96
C THR A 82 0.49 4.08 22.34
N GLY A 83 -0.76 3.76 21.98
CA GLY A 83 -1.93 4.63 22.16
C GLY A 83 -2.21 5.57 21.01
N VAL A 84 -1.39 5.53 19.96
CA VAL A 84 -1.66 6.24 18.73
C VAL A 84 -2.80 5.53 18.00
N VAL A 85 -3.74 6.29 17.47
CA VAL A 85 -4.83 5.73 16.64
C VAL A 85 -4.21 5.02 15.44
N ARG A 86 -4.68 3.80 15.16
CA ARG A 86 -4.28 3.00 14.00
C ARG A 86 -5.31 3.10 12.88
N SER A 87 -6.59 2.90 13.19
CA SER A 87 -7.67 3.08 12.22
C SER A 87 -8.92 3.71 12.85
N ARG A 88 -9.76 4.30 11.99
CA ARG A 88 -11.13 4.69 12.32
C ARG A 88 -12.07 4.26 11.22
N TYR A 89 -13.22 3.75 11.61
CA TYR A 89 -14.36 3.49 10.73
C TYR A 89 -15.56 4.30 11.22
N GLN A 90 -16.33 4.84 10.27
CA GLN A 90 -17.63 5.44 10.50
C GLN A 90 -18.57 4.99 9.38
N ALA A 91 -19.78 4.55 9.74
CA ALA A 91 -20.75 4.04 8.77
C ALA A 91 -21.48 5.14 8.01
N ASP A 92 -21.80 6.26 8.68
CA ASP A 92 -22.57 7.36 8.09
C ASP A 92 -22.02 8.76 8.49
N PRO A 93 -21.51 9.56 7.53
CA PRO A 93 -21.16 9.12 6.17
C PRO A 93 -20.06 8.06 6.22
N GLN A 94 -20.07 7.12 5.26
CA GLN A 94 -19.07 6.06 5.24
C GLN A 94 -17.66 6.66 5.09
N CYS A 95 -16.81 6.43 6.08
CA CYS A 95 -15.43 6.91 6.13
C CYS A 95 -14.52 5.89 6.82
N ILE A 96 -13.37 5.61 6.22
CA ILE A 96 -12.32 4.76 6.79
C ILE A 96 -11.01 5.54 6.75
N GLN A 97 -10.33 5.62 7.88
CA GLN A 97 -9.04 6.31 8.02
C GLN A 97 -8.00 5.37 8.61
N TYR A 98 -6.77 5.46 8.12
CA TYR A 98 -5.62 4.72 8.63
C TYR A 98 -4.47 5.67 8.92
N PHE A 99 -3.80 5.44 10.04
CA PHE A 99 -2.76 6.31 10.58
C PHE A 99 -1.48 5.52 10.81
N THR A 100 -0.33 6.17 10.68
CA THR A 100 0.97 5.60 11.04
C THR A 100 1.15 5.58 12.56
N GLU A 101 2.15 4.86 13.07
CA GLU A 101 2.51 4.91 14.50
C GLU A 101 2.95 6.30 14.99
N ALA A 102 3.34 7.19 14.07
CA ALA A 102 3.63 8.59 14.37
C ALA A 102 2.36 9.47 14.44
N GLY A 103 1.18 8.90 14.16
CA GLY A 103 -0.11 9.59 14.18
C GLY A 103 -0.45 10.33 12.89
N VAL A 104 0.28 10.08 11.80
CA VAL A 104 0.05 10.71 10.50
C VAL A 104 -1.00 9.91 9.73
N LEU A 105 -2.07 10.57 9.28
CA LEU A 105 -3.06 9.97 8.39
C LEU A 105 -2.37 9.61 7.07
N TYR A 106 -2.36 8.33 6.67
CA TYR A 106 -1.72 7.89 5.42
C TYR A 106 -2.70 7.37 4.37
N HIS A 107 -3.93 7.04 4.78
CA HIS A 107 -4.99 6.61 3.86
C HIS A 107 -6.37 6.95 4.41
N GLU A 108 -7.24 7.51 3.57
CA GLU A 108 -8.63 7.81 3.86
C GLU A 108 -9.48 7.36 2.68
N ARG A 109 -10.61 6.71 2.96
CA ARG A 109 -11.61 6.32 1.98
C ARG A 109 -12.98 6.81 2.43
N THR A 110 -13.69 7.46 1.53
CA THR A 110 -15.06 7.95 1.72
C THR A 110 -15.97 7.43 0.62
N ALA A 111 -17.27 7.72 0.72
CA ALA A 111 -18.21 7.47 -0.38
C ALA A 111 -17.85 8.24 -1.68
N GLN A 112 -17.06 9.33 -1.59
CA GLN A 112 -16.72 10.19 -2.73
C GLN A 112 -15.40 9.78 -3.42
N GLY A 113 -14.57 8.97 -2.77
CA GLY A 113 -13.23 8.67 -3.27
C GLY A 113 -12.27 8.25 -2.15
N TRP A 114 -10.97 8.38 -2.42
CA TRP A 114 -9.95 8.10 -1.42
C TRP A 114 -8.73 9.01 -1.61
N GLN A 115 -7.94 9.13 -0.56
CA GLN A 115 -6.73 9.95 -0.50
C GLN A 115 -5.64 9.18 0.24
N LYS A 116 -4.39 9.42 -0.16
CA LYS A 116 -3.20 8.95 0.55
C LYS A 116 -2.26 10.11 0.80
N TRP A 117 -1.44 9.96 1.84
CA TRP A 117 -0.44 10.96 2.23
C TRP A 117 0.93 10.32 2.43
N TYR A 118 1.97 11.13 2.28
CA TYR A 118 3.32 10.77 2.68
C TYR A 118 3.43 10.71 4.21
N PRO A 119 4.43 9.99 4.77
CA PRO A 119 4.72 10.04 6.19
C PRO A 119 4.99 11.45 6.74
N SER A 120 5.42 12.38 5.89
CA SER A 120 5.60 13.80 6.20
C SER A 120 4.29 14.61 6.25
N GLY A 121 3.17 14.03 5.82
CA GLY A 121 1.83 14.59 5.93
C GLY A 121 1.31 15.28 4.67
N GLU A 122 2.14 15.47 3.64
CA GLU A 122 1.68 16.01 2.36
C GLU A 122 0.90 14.97 1.58
N ARG A 123 -0.08 15.43 0.79
CA ARG A 123 -0.91 14.54 -0.01
C ARG A 123 -0.08 13.92 -1.12
N LYS A 124 -0.20 12.60 -1.21
CA LYS A 124 0.53 11.74 -2.14
C LYS A 124 -0.33 11.34 -3.32
N GLU A 125 -1.58 10.97 -3.05
CA GLU A 125 -2.47 10.45 -4.07
C GLU A 125 -3.92 10.81 -3.72
N GLN A 126 -4.75 11.06 -4.73
CA GLN A 126 -6.18 11.33 -4.55
C GLN A 126 -6.96 10.77 -5.73
N ALA A 127 -8.00 10.01 -5.45
CA ALA A 127 -8.97 9.59 -6.46
C ALA A 127 -10.38 10.02 -6.09
N VAL A 128 -11.12 10.47 -7.11
CA VAL A 128 -12.57 10.66 -7.05
C VAL A 128 -13.24 9.41 -7.61
N LEU A 129 -14.27 8.90 -6.94
CA LEU A 129 -14.99 7.70 -7.39
C LEU A 129 -15.64 7.94 -8.76
N GLY A 130 -15.30 7.09 -9.73
CA GLY A 130 -15.71 7.26 -11.14
C GLY A 130 -15.01 8.41 -11.88
N GLY A 131 -14.04 9.06 -11.23
CA GLY A 131 -13.28 10.19 -11.77
C GLY A 131 -11.82 9.85 -12.03
N ARG A 132 -10.94 10.80 -11.73
CA ARG A 132 -9.50 10.68 -11.93
C ARG A 132 -8.79 10.39 -10.62
N CYS A 133 -7.71 9.62 -10.71
CA CYS A 133 -6.68 9.49 -9.69
C CYS A 133 -5.52 10.43 -10.06
N THR A 134 -5.05 11.23 -9.12
CA THR A 134 -3.90 12.13 -9.27
C THR A 134 -2.84 11.76 -8.25
N TYR A 135 -1.60 11.63 -8.71
CA TYR A 135 -0.42 11.43 -7.90
C TYR A 135 0.36 12.74 -7.81
N TYR A 136 0.84 13.10 -6.62
CA TYR A 136 1.51 14.36 -6.31
C TYR A 136 2.91 14.11 -5.76
N GLY A 137 3.83 15.05 -5.96
CA GLY A 137 5.07 15.10 -5.18
C GLY A 137 4.86 15.65 -3.78
N LYS A 138 5.90 15.59 -2.94
CA LYS A 138 5.88 16.10 -1.56
C LYS A 138 5.66 17.62 -1.48
N ASP A 139 5.99 18.34 -2.55
CA ASP A 139 5.70 19.78 -2.70
C ASP A 139 4.24 20.09 -3.08
N GLY A 140 3.41 19.07 -3.30
CA GLY A 140 2.01 19.21 -3.69
C GLY A 140 1.77 19.44 -5.19
N VAL A 141 2.82 19.44 -6.03
CA VAL A 141 2.68 19.52 -7.49
C VAL A 141 2.27 18.16 -8.03
N TRP A 142 1.27 18.14 -8.92
CA TRP A 142 0.82 16.88 -9.52
C TRP A 142 1.86 16.35 -10.53
N ALA A 143 2.14 15.06 -10.44
CA ALA A 143 3.13 14.37 -11.27
C ALA A 143 2.46 13.55 -12.38
N ALA A 144 1.40 12.83 -12.03
CA ALA A 144 0.67 11.96 -12.95
C ALA A 144 -0.82 11.93 -12.61
N GLU A 145 -1.64 11.65 -13.61
CA GLU A 145 -3.08 11.52 -13.47
C GLU A 145 -3.57 10.36 -14.34
N CYS A 146 -4.46 9.52 -13.83
CA CYS A 146 -5.08 8.42 -14.58
C CYS A 146 -6.58 8.34 -14.30
N LEU A 147 -7.35 7.62 -15.12
CA LEU A 147 -8.74 7.33 -14.81
C LEU A 147 -8.81 6.28 -13.69
N ALA A 148 -9.56 6.59 -12.63
CA ALA A 148 -9.80 5.64 -11.56
C ALA A 148 -10.71 4.53 -12.10
N ASN A 149 -10.22 3.29 -12.14
CA ASN A 149 -11.05 2.14 -12.49
C ASN A 149 -11.69 1.59 -11.20
N PRO A 150 -13.01 1.77 -11.00
CA PRO A 150 -13.68 1.36 -9.77
C PRO A 150 -13.80 -0.17 -9.62
N GLN A 151 -13.62 -0.96 -10.70
CA GLN A 151 -13.92 -2.40 -10.68
C GLN A 151 -12.81 -3.28 -10.09
N PHE A 152 -11.57 -2.80 -10.02
CA PHE A 152 -10.43 -3.71 -9.78
C PHE A 152 -9.83 -3.68 -8.38
N GLY A 153 -10.34 -2.86 -7.44
CA GLY A 153 -9.73 -2.74 -6.09
C GLY A 153 -8.21 -2.44 -6.13
N GLY A 154 -7.73 -2.00 -7.29
CA GLY A 154 -6.35 -2.02 -7.75
C GLY A 154 -6.33 -1.36 -9.12
N PHE A 155 -5.25 -0.63 -9.41
CA PHE A 155 -5.18 0.24 -10.58
C PHE A 155 -4.97 -0.58 -11.85
N GLY A 156 -6.01 -0.70 -12.66
CA GLY A 156 -5.85 -1.05 -14.07
C GLY A 156 -5.20 0.13 -14.80
N PHE A 157 -3.86 0.18 -14.82
CA PHE A 157 -3.10 1.22 -15.49
C PHE A 157 -3.18 1.04 -17.02
N GLN A 158 -4.20 1.62 -17.66
CA GLN A 158 -4.21 1.78 -19.11
C GLN A 158 -3.42 3.03 -19.48
N ARG A 159 -2.29 2.84 -20.18
CA ARG A 159 -1.37 3.93 -20.55
C ARG A 159 -2.06 5.05 -21.31
N GLU A 160 -3.04 4.73 -22.15
CA GLU A 160 -3.81 5.66 -22.98
C GLU A 160 -4.68 6.62 -22.16
N GLN A 161 -4.93 6.30 -20.90
CA GLN A 161 -5.76 7.08 -19.99
C GLN A 161 -4.93 7.92 -19.02
N MET A 162 -3.61 7.95 -19.20
CA MET A 162 -2.70 8.67 -18.32
C MET A 162 -2.32 10.03 -18.89
N ARG A 163 -2.13 11.00 -17.98
CA ARG A 163 -1.52 12.29 -18.23
C ARG A 163 -0.35 12.45 -17.29
N PHE A 164 0.68 13.13 -17.78
CA PHE A 164 1.93 13.33 -17.05
C PHE A 164 2.27 14.81 -17.07
N HIS A 165 2.82 15.30 -15.96
CA HIS A 165 3.41 16.63 -15.90
C HIS A 165 4.88 16.53 -16.32
N ASP A 166 5.15 16.48 -17.63
CA ASP A 166 6.48 16.12 -18.15
C ASP A 166 7.64 16.94 -17.57
N ALA A 167 7.50 18.27 -17.48
CA ALA A 167 8.54 19.13 -16.92
C ALA A 167 8.86 18.79 -15.45
N TYR A 168 7.83 18.51 -14.65
CA TYR A 168 7.97 18.13 -13.25
C TYR A 168 8.63 16.76 -13.11
N LEU A 169 8.18 15.78 -13.90
CA LEU A 169 8.78 14.44 -13.90
C LEU A 169 10.24 14.45 -14.32
N GLN A 170 10.63 15.28 -15.29
CA GLN A 170 12.03 15.38 -15.71
C GLN A 170 12.96 15.80 -14.56
N GLU A 171 12.46 16.63 -13.65
CA GLU A 171 13.23 17.17 -12.52
C GLU A 171 13.12 16.28 -11.26
N HIS A 172 11.94 15.72 -10.98
CA HIS A 172 11.63 15.13 -9.67
C HIS A 172 11.44 13.60 -9.66
N TYR A 173 11.55 12.89 -10.79
CA TYR A 173 11.19 11.46 -10.82
C TYR A 173 11.99 10.58 -9.83
N LEU A 174 13.24 10.91 -9.52
CA LEU A 174 14.02 10.12 -8.55
C LEU A 174 13.45 10.22 -7.14
N GLU A 175 13.04 11.41 -6.72
CA GLU A 175 12.39 11.61 -5.42
C GLU A 175 11.05 10.89 -5.36
N LEU A 176 10.25 10.98 -6.43
CA LEU A 176 8.97 10.27 -6.52
C LEU A 176 9.14 8.75 -6.45
N LEU A 177 10.23 8.21 -7.00
CA LEU A 177 10.55 6.79 -6.98
C LEU A 177 11.06 6.27 -5.63
N GLU A 178 11.26 7.14 -4.63
CA GLU A 178 11.41 6.69 -3.24
C GLU A 178 10.13 6.04 -2.72
N ASP A 179 8.97 6.43 -3.26
CA ASP A 179 7.69 5.76 -3.01
C ASP A 179 7.44 4.66 -4.04
N GLU A 180 7.32 3.42 -3.56
CA GLU A 180 7.09 2.25 -4.41
C GLU A 180 5.75 2.35 -5.17
N ASP A 181 4.75 3.06 -4.63
CA ASP A 181 3.47 3.30 -5.29
C ASP A 181 3.61 4.12 -6.59
N PHE A 182 4.69 4.90 -6.76
CA PHE A 182 4.89 5.72 -7.96
C PHE A 182 5.45 4.95 -9.15
N PHE A 183 6.15 3.84 -8.93
CA PHE A 183 6.87 3.13 -9.99
C PHE A 183 6.00 2.74 -11.21
N PRO A 184 4.74 2.28 -11.05
CA PRO A 184 3.87 2.00 -12.20
C PRO A 184 3.58 3.23 -13.08
N TYR A 185 3.45 4.42 -12.48
CA TYR A 185 3.27 5.69 -13.21
C TYR A 185 4.54 6.03 -13.99
N PHE A 186 5.71 5.90 -13.35
CA PHE A 186 7.00 6.13 -13.99
C PHE A 186 7.21 5.22 -15.21
N VAL A 187 6.95 3.91 -15.07
CA VAL A 187 7.06 2.95 -16.18
C VAL A 187 6.14 3.31 -17.35
N SER A 188 4.95 3.83 -17.06
CA SER A 188 3.97 4.22 -18.06
C SER A 188 4.32 5.55 -18.75
N TRP A 189 5.01 6.43 -18.03
CA TRP A 189 5.57 7.68 -18.57
C TRP A 189 6.67 7.41 -19.59
N LEU A 190 7.55 6.44 -19.34
CA LEU A 190 8.63 6.11 -20.28
C LEU A 190 8.07 5.57 -21.62
N PRO A 191 8.68 5.91 -22.79
CA PRO A 191 8.30 5.35 -24.09
C PRO A 191 8.25 3.82 -24.05
N GLU A 192 7.30 3.18 -24.73
CA GLU A 192 7.27 1.72 -24.77
C GLU A 192 8.62 1.18 -25.29
N PRO A 193 9.25 0.22 -24.58
CA PRO A 193 10.40 -0.48 -25.15
C PRO A 193 9.93 -1.13 -26.44
N ASN A 194 10.78 -1.15 -27.47
CA ASN A 194 10.45 -1.78 -28.75
C ASN A 194 9.98 -3.22 -28.51
N LYS A 195 8.65 -3.42 -28.47
CA LYS A 195 8.05 -4.74 -28.31
C LYS A 195 8.64 -5.60 -29.41
N LYS A 196 9.02 -6.84 -29.08
CA LYS A 196 9.31 -7.86 -30.09
C LYS A 196 8.03 -8.07 -30.90
N THR A 197 7.70 -7.17 -31.83
CA THR A 197 6.73 -7.48 -32.88
C THR A 197 7.29 -8.74 -33.51
N ARG A 198 6.53 -9.85 -33.44
CA ARG A 198 6.83 -11.10 -34.13
C ARG A 198 6.80 -10.83 -35.63
N ARG A 199 7.77 -10.05 -36.12
CA ARG A 199 7.96 -9.79 -37.53
C ARG A 199 8.60 -11.05 -38.11
N PRO A 200 8.12 -11.50 -39.28
CA PRO A 200 8.78 -12.56 -40.01
C PRO A 200 10.28 -12.28 -40.16
N PHE A 201 11.12 -13.31 -40.15
CA PHE A 201 12.58 -13.17 -40.04
C PHE A 201 13.18 -12.25 -41.12
N TRP A 202 12.57 -12.18 -42.30
CA TRP A 202 12.98 -11.33 -43.43
C TRP A 202 12.68 -9.82 -43.27
N ARG A 203 11.95 -9.41 -42.22
CA ARG A 203 11.70 -7.99 -41.86
C ARG A 203 12.30 -7.60 -40.50
N ARG A 204 13.30 -8.36 -40.02
CA ARG A 204 14.12 -7.93 -38.87
C ARG A 204 15.03 -6.78 -39.32
N ARG A 205 14.48 -5.56 -39.37
CA ARG A 205 15.32 -4.36 -39.30
C ARG A 205 16.10 -4.39 -37.98
N ALA A 206 17.30 -3.81 -37.98
CA ALA A 206 18.04 -3.56 -36.75
C ALA A 206 17.08 -2.91 -35.73
N LYS A 207 17.10 -3.39 -34.48
CA LYS A 207 16.29 -2.79 -33.43
C LYS A 207 16.68 -1.31 -33.33
N PRO A 208 15.71 -0.38 -33.29
CA PRO A 208 16.03 1.00 -32.98
C PRO A 208 16.78 1.03 -31.65
N ALA A 209 17.86 1.80 -31.61
CA ALA A 209 18.61 2.03 -30.38
C ALA A 209 17.68 2.64 -29.33
N THR A 210 17.95 2.33 -28.06
CA THR A 210 17.24 2.93 -26.94
C THR A 210 17.50 4.43 -26.93
N PRO A 211 16.46 5.27 -26.78
CA PRO A 211 16.66 6.72 -26.77
C PRO A 211 17.68 7.13 -25.70
N PRO A 212 18.64 8.03 -26.00
CA PRO A 212 19.70 8.41 -25.05
C PRO A 212 19.16 8.94 -23.71
N GLU A 213 18.06 9.68 -23.75
CA GLU A 213 17.34 10.19 -22.57
C GLU A 213 16.86 9.07 -21.62
N ILE A 214 16.52 7.88 -22.16
CA ILE A 214 16.09 6.74 -21.34
C ILE A 214 17.30 6.07 -20.72
N VAL A 215 18.38 5.91 -21.48
CA VAL A 215 19.66 5.42 -20.98
C VAL A 215 20.13 6.31 -19.82
N GLU A 216 20.10 7.63 -19.99
CA GLU A 216 20.47 8.58 -18.96
C GLU A 216 19.61 8.43 -17.69
N ARG A 217 18.27 8.43 -17.83
CA ARG A 217 17.36 8.31 -16.69
C ARG A 217 17.56 7.01 -15.91
N VAL A 218 17.66 5.88 -16.63
CA VAL A 218 17.89 4.56 -16.03
C VAL A 218 19.28 4.49 -15.38
N GLY A 219 20.30 5.08 -16.00
CA GLY A 219 21.63 5.20 -15.41
C GLY A 219 21.62 5.92 -14.07
N ARG A 220 20.94 7.08 -13.98
CA ARG A 220 20.76 7.81 -12.72
C ARG A 220 20.04 6.98 -11.65
N MET A 221 19.07 6.14 -12.03
CA MET A 221 18.41 5.22 -11.10
C MET A 221 19.37 4.17 -10.55
N ILE A 222 20.19 3.55 -11.40
CA ILE A 222 21.20 2.55 -10.98
C ILE A 222 22.24 3.19 -10.04
N ASP A 223 22.57 4.45 -10.27
CA ASP A 223 23.53 5.19 -9.46
C ASP A 223 22.93 5.76 -8.16
N ALA A 224 21.60 5.73 -8.00
CA ALA A 224 20.92 6.25 -6.80
C ALA A 224 21.34 5.50 -5.53
N ASP A 225 21.39 6.21 -4.40
CA ASP A 225 21.67 5.62 -3.09
C ASP A 225 20.51 4.75 -2.58
N HIS A 226 19.28 5.10 -2.95
CA HIS A 226 18.08 4.37 -2.55
C HIS A 226 18.01 3.00 -3.26
N LEU A 227 18.02 1.91 -2.49
CA LEU A 227 18.16 0.56 -3.05
C LEU A 227 16.97 0.13 -3.91
N ALA A 228 15.75 0.56 -3.59
CA ALA A 228 14.57 0.27 -4.41
C ALA A 228 14.64 0.97 -5.77
N ILE A 229 15.11 2.22 -5.81
CA ILE A 229 15.30 2.97 -7.06
C ILE A 229 16.36 2.28 -7.92
N LYS A 230 17.47 1.87 -7.29
CA LYS A 230 18.55 1.12 -7.94
C LYS A 230 18.08 -0.19 -8.54
N MET A 231 17.30 -0.96 -7.78
CA MET A 231 16.69 -2.20 -8.27
C MET A 231 15.81 -1.95 -9.50
N ASN A 232 14.93 -0.95 -9.43
CA ASN A 232 14.07 -0.57 -10.54
C ASN A 232 14.88 -0.13 -11.77
N GLY A 233 15.98 0.60 -11.57
CA GLY A 233 16.92 0.96 -12.65
C GLY A 233 17.52 -0.27 -13.35
N ILE A 234 17.97 -1.25 -12.58
CA ILE A 234 18.52 -2.51 -13.13
C ILE A 234 17.48 -3.26 -13.98
N LEU A 235 16.25 -3.38 -13.48
CA LEU A 235 15.16 -4.04 -14.22
C LEU A 235 14.83 -3.30 -15.53
N LEU A 236 14.84 -1.97 -15.50
CA LEU A 236 14.61 -1.15 -16.69
C LEU A 236 15.77 -1.24 -17.69
N ALA A 237 17.02 -1.37 -17.24
CA ALA A 237 18.15 -1.55 -18.14
C ALA A 237 18.01 -2.82 -19.00
N SER A 238 17.56 -3.94 -18.42
CA SER A 238 17.21 -5.14 -19.19
C SER A 238 16.04 -4.88 -20.14
N ARG A 239 14.94 -4.30 -19.62
CA ARG A 239 13.73 -4.02 -20.42
C ARG A 239 14.01 -3.18 -21.66
N TYR A 240 14.89 -2.18 -21.54
CA TYR A 240 15.31 -1.31 -22.63
C TYR A 240 16.57 -1.78 -23.35
N GLN A 241 17.17 -2.92 -22.97
CA GLN A 241 18.37 -3.44 -23.65
C GLN A 241 19.52 -2.40 -23.72
N ALA A 242 19.68 -1.59 -22.67
CA ALA A 242 20.61 -0.46 -22.63
C ALA A 242 22.04 -0.93 -22.34
N LYS A 243 22.74 -1.39 -23.39
CA LYS A 243 24.12 -1.94 -23.28
C LYS A 243 25.12 -0.89 -22.80
N GLU A 244 24.83 0.38 -23.01
CA GLU A 244 25.60 1.53 -22.53
C GLU A 244 25.71 1.57 -20.99
N LEU A 245 24.78 0.93 -20.27
CA LEU A 245 24.74 0.90 -18.81
C LEU A 245 25.52 -0.26 -18.18
N ILE A 246 26.21 -1.08 -18.97
CA ILE A 246 27.04 -2.19 -18.46
C ILE A 246 28.01 -1.73 -17.36
N PRO A 247 28.76 -0.61 -17.49
CA PRO A 247 29.66 -0.16 -16.43
C PRO A 247 28.93 0.15 -15.11
N GLN A 248 27.72 0.71 -15.16
CA GLN A 248 26.92 1.00 -13.97
C GLN A 248 26.40 -0.29 -13.32
N LEU A 249 25.99 -1.27 -14.14
CA LEU A 249 25.56 -2.58 -13.67
C LEU A 249 26.71 -3.37 -13.02
N GLU A 250 27.92 -3.29 -13.57
CA GLU A 250 29.12 -3.89 -12.96
C GLU A 250 29.42 -3.29 -11.60
N ARG A 251 29.29 -1.96 -11.43
CA ARG A 251 29.40 -1.32 -10.12
C ARG A 251 28.33 -1.82 -9.15
N ALA A 252 27.11 -2.03 -9.61
CA ALA A 252 26.01 -2.52 -8.77
C ALA A 252 26.24 -3.94 -8.21
N LEU A 253 27.12 -4.76 -8.81
CA LEU A 253 27.51 -6.07 -8.26
C LEU A 253 28.21 -5.96 -6.90
N THR A 254 28.85 -4.83 -6.62
CA THR A 254 29.56 -4.55 -5.35
C THR A 254 28.65 -3.93 -4.28
N CYS A 255 27.33 -3.93 -4.50
CA CYS A 255 26.37 -3.38 -3.54
C CYS A 255 26.27 -4.29 -2.30
N HIS A 256 27.06 -3.98 -1.27
CA HIS A 256 27.10 -4.74 -0.01
C HIS A 256 26.21 -4.17 1.10
N ARG A 257 25.33 -3.20 0.78
CA ARG A 257 24.43 -2.61 1.78
C ARG A 257 23.31 -3.59 2.15
N THR A 258 23.29 -4.04 3.39
CA THR A 258 22.10 -4.63 4.00
C THR A 258 21.20 -3.47 4.41
N PRO A 259 20.02 -3.26 3.79
CA PRO A 259 19.07 -2.28 4.31
C PRO A 259 18.65 -2.68 5.73
N PRO A 260 18.24 -1.72 6.58
CA PRO A 260 17.45 -2.09 7.76
C PRO A 260 16.25 -2.92 7.30
N ALA A 261 15.93 -4.00 8.03
CA ALA A 261 14.81 -4.86 7.66
C ALA A 261 13.54 -4.01 7.57
N THR A 262 13.04 -3.77 6.35
CA THR A 262 11.68 -3.29 6.15
C THR A 262 10.78 -4.47 6.50
N PHE A 263 10.29 -4.49 7.73
CA PHE A 263 9.27 -5.42 8.15
C PHE A 263 8.02 -5.12 7.33
N ASP A 264 7.71 -5.98 6.36
CA ASP A 264 6.38 -6.02 5.79
C ASP A 264 5.46 -6.70 6.83
N VAL A 265 4.65 -5.88 7.50
CA VAL A 265 3.70 -6.32 8.54
C VAL A 265 2.69 -7.34 7.99
N ALA A 266 2.44 -7.35 6.67
CA ALA A 266 1.48 -8.26 6.06
C ALA A 266 2.07 -9.65 5.72
N THR A 267 3.39 -9.77 5.48
CA THR A 267 3.99 -11.02 4.99
C THR A 267 5.06 -11.63 5.90
N GLY A 268 5.56 -10.90 6.91
CA GLY A 268 6.53 -11.42 7.87
C GLY A 268 7.91 -11.77 7.27
N THR A 269 8.21 -11.32 6.05
CA THR A 269 9.50 -11.57 5.38
C THR A 269 10.25 -10.28 5.09
N GLY A 270 11.51 -10.19 5.51
CA GLY A 270 12.40 -9.07 5.18
C GLY A 270 13.26 -9.41 3.95
N GLN A 271 13.21 -8.58 2.91
CA GLN A 271 14.11 -8.72 1.75
C GLN A 271 15.40 -7.90 1.96
N SER A 272 16.56 -8.53 1.85
CA SER A 272 17.86 -7.81 1.78
C SER A 272 18.03 -7.23 0.38
N TYR A 273 17.65 -5.96 0.19
CA TYR A 273 17.73 -5.31 -1.13
C TYR A 273 19.14 -5.33 -1.72
N GLY A 274 20.23 -5.23 -0.93
CA GLY A 274 21.60 -5.21 -1.47
C GLY A 274 22.00 -6.52 -2.17
N ARG A 275 21.72 -7.66 -1.54
CA ARG A 275 21.94 -8.98 -2.17
C ARG A 275 21.07 -9.14 -3.40
N THR A 276 19.79 -8.78 -3.30
CA THR A 276 18.87 -8.86 -4.44
C THR A 276 19.36 -7.99 -5.60
N VAL A 277 19.84 -6.76 -5.33
CA VAL A 277 20.42 -5.84 -6.33
C VAL A 277 21.59 -6.49 -7.06
N ALA A 278 22.54 -7.08 -6.33
CA ALA A 278 23.70 -7.73 -6.94
C ALA A 278 23.31 -8.96 -7.77
N GLU A 279 22.40 -9.80 -7.26
CA GLU A 279 21.90 -10.97 -7.99
C GLU A 279 21.16 -10.58 -9.28
N GLN A 280 20.35 -9.53 -9.24
CA GLN A 280 19.64 -9.04 -10.43
C GLN A 280 20.57 -8.36 -11.42
N ALA A 281 21.52 -7.53 -10.95
CA ALA A 281 22.54 -6.92 -11.82
C ALA A 281 23.33 -8.00 -12.58
N LYS A 282 23.71 -9.10 -11.92
CA LYS A 282 24.39 -10.24 -12.55
C LYS A 282 23.55 -10.88 -13.66
N ARG A 283 22.24 -11.05 -13.44
CA ARG A 283 21.33 -11.61 -14.46
C ARG A 283 21.21 -10.69 -15.66
N VAL A 284 20.98 -9.40 -15.42
CA VAL A 284 20.84 -8.40 -16.50
C VAL A 284 22.14 -8.25 -17.30
N LEU A 285 23.30 -8.27 -16.66
CA LEU A 285 24.60 -8.25 -17.37
C LEU A 285 24.74 -9.43 -18.34
N ALA A 286 24.40 -10.64 -17.90
CA ALA A 286 24.43 -11.83 -18.75
C ALA A 286 23.48 -11.70 -19.96
N GLU A 287 22.30 -11.11 -19.77
CA GLU A 287 21.34 -10.85 -20.86
C GLU A 287 21.82 -9.80 -21.87
N LEU A 288 22.55 -8.77 -21.42
CA LEU A 288 23.03 -7.69 -22.29
C LEU A 288 24.31 -8.05 -23.05
N GLN A 289 25.12 -8.96 -22.49
CA GLN A 289 26.37 -9.44 -23.09
C GLN A 289 26.16 -10.61 -24.06
N GLY A 290 25.07 -11.38 -23.91
CA GLY A 290 24.61 -12.39 -24.87
C GLY A 290 24.00 -11.78 -26.14
#